data_AF-A0A1H8FQ51-F1
#
_entry.id   AF-A0A1H8FQ51-F1
#
_cell.length_a   1.000
_cell.length_b   1.000
_cell.length_c   1.000
_cell.angle_alpha   90.00
_cell.angle_beta   90.00
_cell.angle_gamma   90.00
#
_symmetry.space_group_name_H-M   'P 1'
#
loop_
_entity.id
_entity.type
_entity.pdbx_description
1 polymer ?
#
loop_
_entity_poly.entity_id
_entity_poly.type
_entity_poly.pdbx_seq_one_letter_code
_entity_poly.pdbx_strand_id
1 'polypeptide(L)'
;MKNIRYLILFFIGLLIIFLETFFTNFIGHYVSVNFLMIYIVFISLYIDKNNSLILAGILGILSDVISGGIVGVTAILFLVISYFISVIEKSIFKDKIGIICLLVFVISIFYSIINAVFSAIFFIPTPIIIAIAKSLIIIPVGNTIFAYIGYRIFGKKLKKLREE
;
A
#
# COMPACT_ATOMS: atom_id res chain seq x y z
N MET A 1 11.49 23.11 -6.23
CA MET A 1 10.95 21.96 -7.01
C MET A 1 10.69 20.71 -6.16
N LYS A 2 11.55 20.35 -5.19
CA LYS A 2 11.38 19.15 -4.34
C LYS A 2 10.02 19.08 -3.61
N ASN A 3 9.54 20.20 -3.06
CA ASN A 3 8.24 20.26 -2.36
C ASN A 3 7.02 20.02 -3.27
N ILE A 4 7.07 20.50 -4.52
CA ILE A 4 5.99 20.31 -5.50
C ILE A 4 5.84 18.83 -5.85
N ARG A 5 6.94 18.09 -5.92
CA ARG A 5 6.94 16.64 -6.18
C ARG A 5 6.19 15.86 -5.10
N TYR A 6 6.49 16.12 -3.82
CA TYR A 6 5.80 15.41 -2.73
C TYR A 6 4.32 15.76 -2.68
N LEU A 7 3.96 17.00 -3.03
CA LEU A 7 2.57 17.41 -3.15
C LEU A 7 1.86 16.67 -4.30
N ILE A 8 2.51 16.47 -5.45
CA ILE A 8 1.97 15.62 -6.53
C ILE A 8 1.77 14.18 -6.04
N LEU A 9 2.77 13.59 -5.37
CA LEU A 9 2.67 12.24 -4.82
C LEU A 9 1.54 12.12 -3.79
N PHE A 10 1.34 13.16 -2.97
CA PHE A 10 0.23 13.23 -2.05
C PHE A 10 -1.12 13.20 -2.79
N PHE A 11 -1.31 14.05 -3.81
CA PHE A 11 -2.55 14.07 -4.59
C PHE A 11 -2.81 12.77 -5.37
N ILE A 12 -1.75 12.10 -5.85
CA ILE A 12 -1.88 10.77 -6.45
C ILE A 12 -2.40 9.77 -5.41
N GLY A 13 -1.82 9.74 -4.21
CA GLY A 13 -2.27 8.88 -3.13
C GLY A 13 -3.72 9.16 -2.72
N LEU A 14 -4.09 10.44 -2.63
CA LEU A 14 -5.45 10.88 -2.33
C LEU A 14 -6.44 10.42 -3.41
N LEU A 15 -6.09 10.55 -4.69
CA LEU A 15 -6.90 10.04 -5.80
C LEU A 15 -7.06 8.51 -5.73
N ILE A 16 -6.02 7.77 -5.34
CA ILE A 16 -6.11 6.32 -5.14
C ILE A 16 -7.09 5.98 -4.02
N ILE A 17 -7.05 6.68 -2.87
CA ILE A 17 -8.00 6.47 -1.76
C ILE A 17 -9.44 6.63 -2.24
N PHE A 18 -9.73 7.70 -2.98
CA PHE A 18 -11.07 7.95 -3.52
C PHE A 18 -11.52 6.85 -4.50
N LEU A 19 -10.63 6.43 -5.41
CA LEU A 19 -10.94 5.34 -6.34
C LEU A 19 -11.18 4.01 -5.63
N GLU A 20 -10.35 3.65 -4.66
CA GLU A 20 -10.53 2.44 -3.85
C GLU A 20 -11.86 2.43 -3.12
N THR A 21 -12.20 3.55 -2.48
CA THR A 21 -13.43 3.70 -1.72
C THR A 21 -14.64 3.64 -2.64
N PHE A 22 -14.57 4.32 -3.80
CA PHE A 22 -15.59 4.26 -4.84
C PHE A 22 -15.80 2.82 -5.34
N PHE A 23 -14.73 2.13 -5.74
CA PHE A 23 -14.85 0.75 -6.24
C PHE A 23 -15.40 -0.21 -5.19
N THR A 24 -14.96 -0.07 -3.93
CA THR A 24 -15.45 -0.88 -2.82
C THR A 24 -16.96 -0.70 -2.61
N ASN A 25 -17.45 0.54 -2.70
CA ASN A 25 -18.86 0.85 -2.47
C ASN A 25 -19.77 0.52 -3.67
N PHE A 26 -19.27 0.60 -4.91
CA PHE A 26 -20.10 0.45 -6.12
C PHE A 26 -19.96 -0.91 -6.84
N ILE A 27 -18.79 -1.55 -6.83
CA ILE A 27 -18.53 -2.81 -7.55
C ILE A 27 -18.65 -4.04 -6.64
N GLY A 28 -18.74 -3.82 -5.33
CA GLY A 28 -18.84 -4.88 -4.32
C GLY A 28 -17.48 -5.51 -3.97
N HIS A 29 -17.44 -6.27 -2.88
CA HIS A 29 -16.21 -6.82 -2.26
C HIS A 29 -15.47 -7.93 -3.05
N TYR A 30 -15.74 -8.09 -4.34
CA TYR A 30 -15.24 -9.23 -5.13
C TYR A 30 -13.76 -9.11 -5.51
N VAL A 31 -13.21 -7.90 -5.58
CA VAL A 31 -11.78 -7.65 -5.85
C VAL A 31 -11.17 -6.86 -4.70
N SER A 32 -10.54 -7.55 -3.76
CA SER A 32 -9.92 -6.97 -2.57
C SER A 32 -8.45 -6.62 -2.82
N VAL A 33 -8.20 -5.68 -3.74
CA VAL A 33 -6.86 -5.18 -4.04
C VAL A 33 -6.63 -3.88 -3.28
N ASN A 34 -5.47 -3.76 -2.65
CA ASN A 34 -5.04 -2.56 -1.93
C ASN A 34 -3.98 -1.82 -2.77
N PHE A 35 -4.47 -1.02 -3.73
CA PHE A 35 -3.70 -0.11 -4.56
C PHE A 35 -2.93 0.93 -3.75
N LEU A 36 -3.51 1.44 -2.66
CA LEU A 36 -2.84 2.43 -1.82
C LEU A 36 -1.62 1.85 -1.13
N MET A 37 -1.70 0.63 -0.61
CA MET A 37 -0.57 -0.08 -0.03
C MET A 37 0.51 -0.35 -1.09
N ILE A 38 0.14 -0.79 -2.30
CA ILE A 38 1.09 -0.96 -3.41
C ILE A 38 1.78 0.37 -3.72
N TYR A 39 1.02 1.46 -3.74
CA TYR A 39 1.54 2.80 -3.98
C TYR A 39 2.53 3.23 -2.89
N ILE A 40 2.21 3.02 -1.60
CA ILE A 40 3.13 3.27 -0.48
C ILE A 40 4.41 2.46 -0.67
N VAL A 41 4.32 1.17 -1.00
CA VAL A 41 5.50 0.34 -1.27
C VAL A 41 6.39 0.94 -2.36
N PHE A 42 5.78 1.41 -3.44
CA PHE A 42 6.52 2.02 -4.54
C PHE A 42 7.18 3.33 -4.13
N ILE A 43 6.45 4.29 -3.56
CA ILE A 43 7.06 5.58 -3.23
C ILE A 43 8.17 5.42 -2.17
N SER A 44 7.99 4.56 -1.17
CA SER A 44 8.99 4.32 -0.12
C SER A 44 10.26 3.64 -0.65
N LEU A 45 10.21 2.98 -1.81
CA LEU A 45 11.40 2.47 -2.50
C LEU A 45 12.20 3.54 -3.25
N TYR A 46 11.65 4.74 -3.50
CA TYR A 46 12.28 5.69 -4.41
C TYR A 46 12.44 7.10 -3.86
N ILE A 47 11.81 7.44 -2.73
CA ILE A 47 11.97 8.75 -2.08
C ILE A 47 12.68 8.65 -0.74
N ASP A 48 13.11 9.80 -0.22
CA ASP A 48 13.84 9.89 1.04
C ASP A 48 12.95 9.42 2.22
N LYS A 49 13.56 8.67 3.16
CA LYS A 49 12.90 8.04 4.32
C LYS A 49 11.90 8.97 5.02
N ASN A 50 12.33 10.17 5.42
CA ASN A 50 11.48 11.09 6.17
C ASN A 50 10.23 11.51 5.38
N ASN A 51 10.39 11.82 4.09
CA ASN A 51 9.27 12.22 3.24
C ASN A 51 8.34 11.05 2.95
N SER A 52 8.88 9.84 2.78
CA SER A 52 8.06 8.62 2.65
C SER A 52 7.20 8.37 3.88
N LEU A 53 7.76 8.52 5.08
CA LEU A 53 7.04 8.31 6.34
C LEU A 53 5.94 9.34 6.53
N ILE A 54 6.22 10.62 6.27
CA ILE A 54 5.21 11.69 6.36
C ILE A 54 4.07 11.41 5.38
N LEU A 55 4.37 11.11 4.11
CA LEU A 55 3.35 10.80 3.10
C LEU A 55 2.53 9.57 3.48
N ALA A 56 3.19 8.47 3.86
CA ALA A 56 2.55 7.23 4.25
C ALA A 56 1.62 7.40 5.47
N GLY A 57 2.08 8.14 6.48
CA GLY A 57 1.29 8.43 7.68
C GLY A 57 0.06 9.27 7.36
N ILE A 58 0.22 10.39 6.64
CA ILE A 58 -0.92 11.26 6.28
C ILE A 58 -1.92 10.50 5.40
N LEU A 59 -1.45 9.80 4.37
CA LEU A 59 -2.33 9.03 3.48
C LEU A 59 -3.04 7.90 4.23
N GLY A 60 -2.38 7.26 5.20
CA GLY A 60 -3.01 6.23 6.02
C GLY A 60 -4.12 6.78 6.92
N ILE A 61 -3.91 7.94 7.57
CA ILE A 61 -4.96 8.62 8.35
C ILE A 61 -6.15 8.98 7.45
N LEU A 62 -5.87 9.59 6.28
CA LEU A 62 -6.92 9.97 5.33
C LEU A 62 -7.68 8.76 4.80
N SER A 63 -6.98 7.65 4.54
CA SER A 63 -7.60 6.40 4.13
C SER A 63 -8.60 5.92 5.18
N ASP A 64 -8.21 5.87 6.45
CA ASP A 64 -9.10 5.42 7.52
C ASP A 64 -10.37 6.30 7.61
N VAL A 65 -10.21 7.62 7.51
CA VAL A 65 -11.33 8.58 7.59
C VAL A 65 -12.26 8.47 6.38
N ILE A 66 -11.72 8.37 5.17
CA ILE A 66 -12.51 8.37 3.93
C ILE A 66 -13.20 7.03 3.70
N SER A 67 -12.54 5.90 4.01
CA SER A 67 -13.11 4.58 3.79
C SER A 67 -14.04 4.12 4.92
N GLY A 68 -14.20 4.90 5.99
CA GLY A 68 -14.96 4.51 7.18
C GLY A 68 -14.30 3.40 8.01
N GLY A 69 -12.96 3.31 7.96
CA GLY A 69 -12.16 2.34 8.71
C GLY A 69 -11.91 2.76 10.17
N ILE A 70 -11.13 1.95 10.87
CA ILE A 70 -10.71 2.27 12.25
C ILE A 70 -9.57 3.29 12.18
N VAL A 71 -9.85 4.52 12.61
CA VAL A 71 -8.88 5.62 12.57
C VAL A 71 -7.58 5.26 13.28
N GLY A 72 -6.48 5.30 12.53
CA GLY A 72 -5.12 5.10 13.01
C GLY A 72 -4.53 3.73 12.65
N VAL A 73 -5.33 2.72 12.34
CA VAL A 73 -4.82 1.38 12.01
C VAL A 73 -4.04 1.39 10.70
N THR A 74 -4.62 1.95 9.63
CA THR A 74 -3.95 2.04 8.33
C THR A 74 -2.76 2.99 8.41
N ALA A 75 -2.88 4.09 9.15
CA ALA A 75 -1.78 5.02 9.40
C ALA A 75 -0.55 4.33 10.01
N ILE A 76 -0.74 3.57 11.09
CA ILE A 76 0.36 2.83 11.75
C ILE A 76 0.94 1.79 10.81
N LEU A 77 0.10 1.01 10.11
CA LEU A 77 0.56 0.01 9.16
C LEU A 77 1.42 0.62 8.05
N PHE A 78 0.97 1.73 7.46
CA PHE A 78 1.72 2.40 6.40
C PHE A 78 3.02 3.03 6.91
N LEU A 79 3.03 3.57 8.12
CA LEU A 79 4.27 4.04 8.74
C LEU A 79 5.28 2.89 8.93
N VAL A 80 4.84 1.74 9.45
CA VAL A 80 5.69 0.56 9.65
C VAL A 80 6.20 0.03 8.31
N ILE A 81 5.32 -0.11 7.31
CA ILE A 81 5.66 -0.56 5.96
C ILE A 81 6.68 0.39 5.31
N SER A 82 6.40 1.70 5.34
CA SER A 82 7.28 2.70 4.75
C SER A 82 8.63 2.76 5.45
N TYR A 83 8.65 2.64 6.79
CA TYR A 83 9.88 2.56 7.57
C TYR A 83 10.71 1.35 7.17
N PHE A 84 10.10 0.17 7.17
CA PHE A 84 10.75 -1.09 6.83
C PHE A 84 11.38 -1.03 5.44
N ILE A 85 10.60 -0.60 4.43
CA ILE A 85 11.10 -0.45 3.05
C ILE A 85 12.23 0.55 2.99
N SER A 86 12.10 1.71 3.63
CA SER A 86 13.15 2.75 3.63
C SER A 86 14.47 2.27 4.23
N VAL A 87 14.43 1.29 5.14
CA VAL A 87 15.64 0.69 5.74
C VAL A 87 16.30 -0.29 4.76
N ILE A 88 15.51 -1.12 4.09
CA ILE A 88 16.03 -2.20 3.22
C ILE A 88 16.21 -1.76 1.75
N GLU A 89 15.72 -0.57 1.37
CA GLU A 89 15.66 -0.14 -0.03
C GLU A 89 17.02 -0.12 -0.74
N LYS A 90 18.11 0.14 -0.01
CA LYS A 90 19.48 0.10 -0.55
C LYS A 90 19.94 -1.31 -0.92
N SER A 91 19.39 -2.33 -0.26
CA SER A 91 19.70 -3.75 -0.49
C SER A 91 18.79 -4.39 -1.56
N ILE A 92 17.75 -3.68 -2.00
CA ILE A 92 16.79 -4.19 -2.97
C ILE A 92 17.26 -3.89 -4.40
N PHE A 93 17.33 -4.92 -5.24
CA PHE A 93 17.58 -4.78 -6.68
C PHE A 93 16.34 -4.24 -7.39
N LYS A 94 16.21 -2.91 -7.40
CA LYS A 94 15.08 -2.15 -7.97
C LYS A 94 14.92 -2.31 -9.50
N ASP A 95 15.87 -2.92 -10.19
CA ASP A 95 15.77 -3.20 -11.64
C ASP A 95 15.02 -4.48 -11.97
N LYS A 96 14.93 -5.40 -11.00
CA LYS A 96 14.25 -6.68 -11.18
C LYS A 96 12.81 -6.55 -10.67
N ILE A 97 11.87 -6.42 -11.62
CA ILE A 97 10.43 -6.37 -11.33
C ILE A 97 9.96 -7.51 -10.41
N GLY A 98 10.54 -8.72 -10.55
CA GLY A 98 10.23 -9.87 -9.71
C GLY A 98 10.52 -9.64 -8.22
N ILE A 99 11.60 -8.93 -7.88
CA ILE A 99 11.96 -8.63 -6.49
C ILE A 99 10.98 -7.63 -5.88
N ILE A 100 10.55 -6.63 -6.66
CA ILE A 100 9.54 -5.66 -6.23
C ILE A 100 8.18 -6.35 -6.03
N CYS A 101 7.81 -7.26 -6.94
CA CYS A 101 6.59 -8.06 -6.82
C CYS A 101 6.60 -8.96 -5.58
N LEU A 102 7.75 -9.58 -5.28
CA LEU A 102 7.94 -10.38 -4.06
C LEU A 102 7.84 -9.52 -2.80
N LEU A 103 8.42 -8.32 -2.82
CA LEU A 103 8.31 -7.37 -1.70
C LEU A 103 6.84 -7.01 -1.45
N VAL A 104 6.09 -6.64 -2.49
CA VAL A 104 4.65 -6.35 -2.38
C VAL A 104 3.88 -7.56 -1.85
N PHE A 105 4.22 -8.77 -2.30
CA PHE A 105 3.57 -10.00 -1.83
C PHE A 105 3.73 -10.18 -0.31
N VAL A 106 4.98 -10.10 0.18
CA VAL A 106 5.30 -10.27 1.62
C VAL A 106 4.64 -9.16 2.45
N ILE A 107 4.70 -7.92 1.99
CA ILE A 107 4.07 -6.78 2.67
C ILE A 107 2.55 -6.94 2.69
N SER A 108 1.95 -7.47 1.63
CA SER A 108 0.50 -7.72 1.56
C SER A 108 0.06 -8.76 2.57
N ILE A 109 0.84 -9.84 2.75
CA ILE A 109 0.55 -10.84 3.79
C ILE A 109 0.56 -10.18 5.16
N PHE A 110 1.63 -9.44 5.49
CA PHE A 110 1.74 -8.75 6.77
C PHE A 110 0.57 -7.78 6.99
N TYR A 111 0.30 -6.91 6.02
CA TYR A 111 -0.80 -5.95 6.09
C TYR A 111 -2.15 -6.64 6.30
N SER A 112 -2.43 -7.68 5.51
CA SER A 112 -3.73 -8.36 5.54
C SER A 112 -3.97 -9.12 6.83
N ILE A 113 -2.94 -9.79 7.38
CA ILE A 113 -3.04 -10.47 8.69
C ILE A 113 -3.37 -9.47 9.78
N ILE A 114 -2.61 -8.37 9.88
CA ILE A 114 -2.85 -7.38 10.92
C ILE A 114 -4.25 -6.76 10.76
N ASN A 115 -4.63 -6.41 9.54
CA ASN A 115 -5.96 -5.84 9.28
C ASN A 115 -7.09 -6.84 9.63
N ALA A 116 -6.91 -8.13 9.37
CA ALA A 116 -7.87 -9.17 9.77
C ALA A 116 -8.00 -9.29 11.28
N VAL A 117 -6.89 -9.17 12.03
CA VAL A 117 -6.90 -9.17 13.50
C VAL A 117 -7.68 -7.97 14.03
N PHE A 118 -7.37 -6.75 13.56
CA PHE A 118 -8.13 -5.55 13.96
C PHE A 118 -9.59 -5.67 13.56
N SER A 119 -9.89 -6.17 12.36
CA SER A 119 -11.27 -6.34 11.91
C SER A 119 -12.06 -7.29 12.80
N ALA A 120 -11.45 -8.38 13.27
CA ALA A 120 -12.10 -9.33 14.19
C ALA A 120 -12.37 -8.76 15.60
N ILE A 121 -11.63 -7.72 16.02
CA ILE A 121 -11.82 -7.06 17.33
C ILE A 121 -12.95 -6.02 17.26
N PHE A 122 -13.01 -5.24 16.17
CA PHE A 122 -13.86 -4.05 16.07
C PHE A 122 -15.12 -4.24 15.23
N PHE A 123 -15.21 -5.31 14.42
CA PHE A 123 -16.35 -5.61 13.56
C PHE A 123 -16.86 -7.04 13.74
N ILE A 124 -17.93 -7.38 13.03
CA ILE A 124 -18.47 -8.75 13.01
C ILE A 124 -17.41 -9.69 12.42
N PRO A 125 -16.93 -10.68 13.18
CA PRO A 125 -15.84 -11.53 12.75
C PRO A 125 -16.26 -12.38 11.56
N THR A 126 -15.41 -12.38 10.54
CA THR A 126 -15.56 -13.28 9.41
C THR A 126 -15.12 -14.70 9.80
N PRO A 127 -15.68 -15.75 9.15
CA PRO A 127 -15.25 -17.12 9.40
C PRO A 127 -13.74 -17.29 9.20
N ILE A 128 -13.07 -17.96 10.14
CA ILE A 128 -11.61 -17.97 10.21
C ILE A 128 -10.95 -18.54 8.95
N ILE A 129 -11.56 -19.54 8.32
CA ILE A 129 -11.06 -20.13 7.06
C ILE A 129 -11.05 -19.09 5.94
N ILE A 130 -12.10 -18.26 5.86
CA ILE A 130 -12.23 -17.20 4.85
C ILE A 130 -11.22 -16.09 5.16
N ALA A 131 -11.07 -15.71 6.43
CA ALA A 131 -10.11 -14.70 6.85
C ALA A 131 -8.66 -15.12 6.50
N ILE A 132 -8.30 -16.37 6.76
CA ILE A 132 -6.98 -16.93 6.42
C ILE A 132 -6.77 -16.96 4.91
N ALA A 133 -7.73 -17.49 4.15
CA ALA A 133 -7.62 -17.56 2.68
C ALA A 133 -7.48 -16.17 2.06
N LYS A 134 -8.26 -15.18 2.53
CA LYS A 134 -8.15 -13.80 2.07
C LYS A 134 -6.79 -13.18 2.40
N SER A 135 -6.33 -13.37 3.63
CA SER A 135 -5.13 -12.69 4.13
C SER A 135 -3.82 -13.26 3.59
N LEU A 136 -3.78 -14.57 3.34
CA LEU A 136 -2.55 -15.25 2.89
C LEU A 136 -2.47 -15.40 1.37
N ILE A 137 -3.62 -15.48 0.68
CA ILE A 137 -3.65 -15.86 -0.74
C ILE A 137 -4.32 -14.78 -1.57
N ILE A 138 -5.62 -14.50 -1.34
CA ILE A 138 -6.42 -13.70 -2.28
C ILE A 138 -5.89 -12.27 -2.38
N ILE A 139 -5.74 -11.57 -1.24
CA ILE A 139 -5.25 -10.18 -1.23
C ILE A 139 -3.79 -10.11 -1.69
N PRO A 140 -2.85 -10.92 -1.16
CA PRO A 140 -1.45 -10.86 -1.60
C PRO A 140 -1.26 -11.15 -3.09
N VAL A 141 -1.91 -12.17 -3.64
CA VAL A 141 -1.81 -12.50 -5.07
C VAL A 141 -2.38 -11.37 -5.92
N GLY A 142 -3.56 -10.85 -5.56
CA GLY A 142 -4.16 -9.70 -6.25
C GLY A 142 -3.24 -8.49 -6.25
N ASN A 143 -2.70 -8.12 -5.09
CA ASN A 143 -1.78 -7.00 -4.95
C ASN A 143 -0.51 -7.19 -5.79
N THR A 144 0.05 -8.40 -5.82
CA THR A 144 1.25 -8.69 -6.61
C THR A 144 1.00 -8.59 -8.11
N ILE A 145 -0.17 -9.05 -8.60
CA ILE A 145 -0.55 -8.89 -10.01
C ILE A 145 -0.63 -7.40 -10.37
N PHE A 146 -1.31 -6.60 -9.55
CA PHE A 146 -1.44 -5.16 -9.80
C PHE A 146 -0.12 -4.41 -9.61
N ALA A 147 0.76 -4.86 -8.70
CA ALA A 147 2.10 -4.33 -8.58
C ALA A 147 2.95 -4.63 -9.83
N TYR A 148 2.83 -5.83 -10.41
CA TYR A 148 3.51 -6.14 -11.67
C TYR A 148 3.05 -5.20 -12.79
N ILE A 149 1.73 -5.02 -12.94
CA ILE A 149 1.16 -4.11 -13.95
C ILE A 149 1.61 -2.66 -13.69
N GLY A 150 1.45 -2.19 -12.45
CA GLY A 150 1.81 -0.83 -12.05
C GLY A 150 3.30 -0.55 -12.25
N TYR A 151 4.17 -1.48 -11.86
CA TYR A 151 5.61 -1.32 -12.05
C TYR A 151 6.02 -1.34 -13.52
N ARG A 152 5.35 -2.15 -14.36
CA ARG A 152 5.60 -2.16 -15.81
C ARG A 152 5.25 -0.82 -16.46
N ILE A 153 4.17 -0.17 -16.03
CA ILE A 153 3.71 1.12 -16.57
C ILE A 153 4.52 2.30 -16.01
N PHE A 154 4.73 2.33 -14.69
CA PHE A 154 5.28 3.48 -13.98
C PHE A 154 6.75 3.35 -13.57
N GLY A 155 7.38 2.18 -13.74
CA GLY A 155 8.73 1.91 -13.24
C GLY A 155 9.79 2.92 -13.68
N LYS A 156 9.72 3.41 -14.93
CA LYS A 156 10.62 4.48 -15.41
C LYS A 156 10.43 5.81 -14.65
N LYS A 157 9.18 6.20 -14.39
CA LYS A 157 8.86 7.42 -13.62
C LYS A 157 9.27 7.26 -12.16
N LEU A 158 9.07 6.08 -11.59
CA LEU A 158 9.46 5.75 -10.21
C LEU A 158 10.98 5.87 -10.01
N LYS A 159 11.79 5.36 -10.94
CA LYS A 159 13.26 5.47 -10.85
C LYS A 159 13.76 6.91 -10.85
N LYS A 160 13.13 7.81 -11.64
CA LYS A 160 13.45 9.24 -11.65
C LYS A 160 13.24 9.94 -10.30
N LEU A 161 12.35 9.42 -9.45
CA LEU A 161 12.13 9.99 -8.11
C LEU A 161 13.38 9.91 -7.22
N ARG A 162 14.30 8.96 -7.50
CA ARG A 162 15.55 8.77 -6.76
C ARG A 162 16.72 9.60 -7.30
N GLU A 163 16.73 9.86 -8.61
CA GLU A 163 17.84 10.53 -9.30
C GLU A 163 17.85 12.06 -9.08
N GLU A 164 16.79 12.59 -8.46
CA GLU A 164 16.54 14.03 -8.20
C GLU A 164 16.32 14.34 -6.71
#